data_AF-A0A2T2NJZ1-F1
#
_entry.id   AF-A0A2T2NJZ1-F1
#
_cell.length_a   1.000
_cell.length_b   1.000
_cell.length_c   1.000
_cell.angle_alpha   90.00
_cell.angle_beta   90.00
_cell.angle_gamma   90.00
#
_symmetry.space_group_name_H-M   'P 1'
#
loop_
_entity.id
_entity.type
_entity.pdbx_description
1 polymer ?
#
loop_
_entity_poly.entity_id
_entity_poly.type
_entity_poly.pdbx_seq_one_letter_code
_entity_poly.pdbx_strand_id
1 'polypeptide(L)'
;MEGRPQFLDYQKHMRRCLDQVTNAVNENSIDGLKEAIESSKTGYPVFRSHVFENFLHKALQIAVSHDRIPLTRFIIDIYNVPASKIEVWAVVRNTSIAMLEFVISRGWDLNTLNTNNCFESLGTPDFRKTAIYHILEHDDVVEWMANNGALLKLDETEFEAEEVPSTLMEIAVTVGSLRTVKLLYARGFKFTPRVLCAAVKTASFYGTNPLADYNDRNDDGAPYCTNPETTQDGRNTTTFVPRGSTEVEVAKMLTYMADTLRLGDEYRKNQVVYETQYHNPLYPADPQSPEQIEKARNRAEVLKFLIEEAQVDPSQTGYLARTPLIYAAMYWERGGIPVASWLMQQGVNPFTAFIDAHRYQLTNEEKYHSYAVLV
;
A
#
# COMPACT_ATOMS: atom_id res chain seq x y z
N MET A 1 40.47 -27.37 3.49
CA MET A 1 39.03 -27.09 3.25
C MET A 1 38.16 -28.13 3.96
N GLU A 2 38.36 -28.38 5.27
CA GLU A 2 37.68 -29.47 6.01
C GLU A 2 36.49 -29.00 6.88
N GLY A 3 36.08 -27.73 6.80
CA GLY A 3 35.02 -27.15 7.66
C GLY A 3 33.59 -27.10 7.11
N ARG A 4 33.33 -27.54 5.87
CA ARG A 4 32.00 -27.39 5.23
C ARG A 4 30.90 -28.35 5.74
N PRO A 5 31.15 -29.63 6.08
CA PRO A 5 30.09 -30.54 6.48
C PRO A 5 29.39 -30.13 7.80
N GLN A 6 30.17 -29.67 8.78
CA GLN A 6 29.64 -29.31 10.11
C GLN A 6 28.73 -28.06 10.08
N PHE A 7 28.98 -27.12 9.17
CA PHE A 7 28.17 -25.91 9.05
C PHE A 7 26.76 -26.20 8.48
N LEU A 8 26.65 -27.12 7.52
CA LEU A 8 25.37 -27.46 6.92
C LEU A 8 24.46 -28.21 7.90
N ASP A 9 25.00 -29.15 8.65
CA ASP A 9 24.25 -29.88 9.68
C ASP A 9 23.80 -28.95 10.80
N TYR A 10 24.64 -27.97 11.14
CA TYR A 10 24.27 -26.91 12.08
C TYR A 10 23.11 -26.04 11.56
N GLN A 11 23.14 -25.58 10.31
CA GLN A 11 22.04 -24.80 9.74
C GLN A 11 20.73 -25.59 9.72
N LYS A 12 20.78 -26.89 9.42
CA LYS A 12 19.59 -27.77 9.49
C LYS A 12 19.07 -27.91 10.91
N HIS A 13 19.96 -28.08 11.89
CA HIS A 13 19.58 -28.13 13.31
C HIS A 13 18.88 -26.84 13.74
N MET A 14 19.46 -25.68 13.43
CA MET A 14 18.88 -24.39 13.77
C MET A 14 17.54 -24.14 13.07
N ARG A 15 17.39 -24.57 11.82
CA ARG A 15 16.09 -24.51 11.12
C ARG A 15 15.04 -25.35 11.85
N ARG A 16 15.36 -26.59 12.23
CA ARG A 16 14.47 -27.46 12.99
C ARG A 16 14.05 -26.84 14.33
N CYS A 17 14.98 -26.21 15.06
CA CYS A 17 14.64 -25.50 16.30
C CYS A 17 13.72 -24.31 16.04
N LEU A 18 13.90 -23.57 14.94
CA LEU A 18 12.98 -22.48 14.57
C LEU A 18 11.59 -22.99 14.15
N ASP A 19 11.51 -24.16 13.51
CA ASP A 19 10.23 -24.82 13.22
C ASP A 19 9.51 -25.20 14.52
N GLN A 20 10.25 -25.71 15.53
CA GLN A 20 9.71 -25.97 16.86
C GLN A 20 9.21 -24.69 17.55
N VAL A 21 9.96 -23.58 17.46
CA VAL A 21 9.50 -22.28 17.96
C VAL A 21 8.21 -21.85 17.28
N THR A 22 8.13 -22.00 15.95
CA THR A 22 6.94 -21.63 15.18
C THR A 22 5.72 -22.44 15.62
N ASN A 23 5.89 -23.76 15.84
CA ASN A 23 4.83 -24.61 16.37
C ASN A 23 4.40 -24.18 17.78
N ALA A 24 5.37 -23.93 18.67
CA ALA A 24 5.08 -23.43 20.01
C ALA A 24 4.35 -22.08 20.01
N VAL A 25 4.69 -21.18 19.07
CA VAL A 25 4.00 -19.89 18.88
C VAL A 25 2.58 -20.07 18.36
N ASN A 26 2.37 -20.99 17.42
CA ASN A 26 1.03 -21.33 16.91
C ASN A 26 0.14 -21.90 18.02
N GLU A 27 0.69 -22.79 18.84
CA GLU A 27 0.02 -23.40 20.00
C GLU A 27 -0.03 -22.48 21.24
N ASN A 28 0.64 -21.33 21.20
CA ASN A 28 0.83 -20.42 22.33
C ASN A 28 1.39 -21.12 23.60
N SER A 29 2.32 -22.06 23.40
CA SER A 29 2.87 -22.94 24.43
C SER A 29 4.23 -22.46 24.94
N ILE A 30 4.28 -22.01 26.21
CA ILE A 30 5.54 -21.64 26.88
C ILE A 30 6.47 -22.84 27.02
N ASP A 31 5.92 -24.03 27.31
CA ASP A 31 6.74 -25.22 27.53
C ASP A 31 7.32 -25.75 26.21
N GLY A 32 6.56 -25.69 25.11
CA GLY A 32 7.09 -25.99 23.77
C GLY A 32 8.20 -25.01 23.37
N LEU A 33 8.07 -23.73 23.72
CA LEU A 33 9.10 -22.73 23.49
C LEU A 33 10.36 -23.01 24.32
N LYS A 34 10.22 -23.40 25.60
CA LYS A 34 11.35 -23.83 26.44
C LYS A 34 12.08 -25.02 25.83
N GLU A 35 11.34 -26.04 25.40
CA GLU A 35 11.93 -27.24 24.78
C GLU A 35 12.72 -26.88 23.51
N ALA A 36 12.17 -26.01 22.66
CA ALA A 36 12.85 -25.53 21.46
C ALA A 36 14.15 -24.76 21.81
N ILE A 37 14.11 -23.90 22.83
CA ILE A 37 15.28 -23.15 23.29
C ILE A 37 16.34 -24.07 23.88
N GLU A 38 15.97 -25.04 24.72
CA GLU A 38 16.93 -26.02 25.25
C GLU A 38 17.54 -26.90 24.15
N SER A 39 16.72 -27.32 23.18
CA SER A 39 17.18 -28.07 22.01
C SER A 39 18.18 -27.28 21.16
N SER A 40 18.06 -25.96 21.11
CA SER A 40 19.03 -25.11 20.39
C SER A 40 20.41 -25.07 21.05
N LYS A 41 20.50 -25.31 22.38
CA LYS A 41 21.77 -25.28 23.14
C LYS A 41 22.60 -26.56 22.97
N THR A 42 21.96 -27.69 22.68
CA THR A 42 22.63 -29.01 22.62
C THR A 42 23.37 -29.26 21.30
N GLY A 43 23.10 -28.46 20.26
CA GLY A 43 23.57 -28.69 18.90
C GLY A 43 25.10 -28.69 18.74
N TYR A 44 25.84 -27.67 19.21
CA TYR A 44 27.30 -27.57 19.00
C TYR A 44 28.02 -26.67 20.05
N PRO A 45 29.19 -27.06 20.59
CA PRO A 45 29.90 -26.30 21.63
C PRO A 45 30.59 -24.99 21.21
N VAL A 46 30.94 -24.85 19.92
CA VAL A 46 31.99 -23.90 19.48
C VAL A 46 31.44 -22.53 19.05
N PHE A 47 30.14 -22.40 18.78
CA PHE A 47 29.52 -21.17 18.23
C PHE A 47 28.52 -20.50 19.19
N ARG A 48 28.65 -20.74 20.51
CA ARG A 48 27.51 -20.69 21.44
C ARG A 48 26.87 -19.32 21.71
N SER A 49 27.59 -18.21 21.80
CA SER A 49 26.93 -16.95 22.24
C SER A 49 26.15 -16.29 21.10
N HIS A 50 26.84 -15.82 20.07
CA HIS A 50 26.23 -15.03 18.99
C HIS A 50 25.13 -15.79 18.23
N VAL A 51 25.27 -17.10 18.01
CA VAL A 51 24.24 -17.83 17.27
C VAL A 51 23.02 -18.13 18.14
N PHE A 52 23.22 -18.42 19.42
CA PHE A 52 22.10 -18.58 20.34
C PHE A 52 21.36 -17.26 20.54
N GLU A 53 22.08 -16.13 20.63
CA GLU A 53 21.49 -14.79 20.62
C GLU A 53 20.69 -14.53 19.34
N ASN A 54 21.24 -14.86 18.15
CA ASN A 54 20.51 -14.75 16.88
C ASN A 54 19.28 -15.66 16.84
N PHE A 55 19.33 -16.84 17.45
CA PHE A 55 18.18 -17.73 17.55
C PHE A 55 17.09 -17.14 18.45
N LEU A 56 17.44 -16.66 19.64
CA LEU A 56 16.52 -16.00 20.56
C LEU A 56 15.90 -14.75 19.92
N HIS A 57 16.71 -13.98 19.19
CA HIS A 57 16.25 -12.84 18.42
C HIS A 57 15.20 -13.25 17.38
N LYS A 58 15.45 -14.29 16.58
CA LYS A 58 14.46 -14.82 15.63
C LYS A 58 13.20 -15.35 16.33
N ALA A 59 13.35 -16.06 17.44
CA ALA A 59 12.22 -16.54 18.22
C ALA A 59 11.36 -15.38 18.74
N LEU A 60 12.00 -14.28 19.16
CA LEU A 60 11.31 -13.05 19.56
C LEU A 60 10.54 -12.45 18.38
N GLN A 61 11.16 -12.32 17.19
CA GLN A 61 10.46 -11.81 16.00
C GLN A 61 9.22 -12.65 15.67
N ILE A 62 9.34 -13.98 15.72
CA ILE A 62 8.21 -14.90 15.43
C ILE A 62 7.10 -14.73 16.48
N ALA A 63 7.43 -14.63 17.77
CA ALA A 63 6.43 -14.45 18.82
C ALA A 63 5.68 -13.11 18.71
N VAL A 64 6.41 -12.02 18.43
CA VAL A 64 5.83 -10.68 18.20
C VAL A 64 4.94 -10.69 16.96
N SER A 65 5.42 -11.28 15.85
CA SER A 65 4.68 -11.31 14.59
C SER A 65 3.43 -12.19 14.60
N HIS A 66 3.15 -12.91 15.68
CA HIS A 66 1.93 -13.69 15.87
C HIS A 66 1.13 -13.20 17.08
N ASP A 67 1.44 -12.00 17.59
CA ASP A 67 0.74 -11.36 18.71
C ASP A 67 0.74 -12.23 19.99
N ARG A 68 1.81 -12.99 20.25
CA ARG A 68 1.91 -13.88 21.42
C ARG A 68 2.58 -13.17 22.59
N ILE A 69 1.84 -12.31 23.30
CA ILE A 69 2.35 -11.56 24.46
C ILE A 69 2.99 -12.46 25.53
N PRO A 70 2.40 -13.61 25.95
CA PRO A 70 3.03 -14.46 26.98
C PRO A 70 4.39 -15.01 26.57
N LEU A 71 4.53 -15.43 25.31
CA LEU A 71 5.79 -15.94 24.76
C LEU A 71 6.82 -14.83 24.58
N THR A 72 6.39 -13.67 24.07
CA THR A 72 7.24 -12.47 23.93
C THR A 72 7.78 -12.04 25.30
N ARG A 73 6.92 -11.99 26.31
CA ARG A 73 7.29 -11.71 27.70
C ARG A 73 8.29 -12.72 28.23
N PHE A 74 8.06 -14.01 28.00
CA PHE A 74 8.98 -15.05 28.42
C PHE A 74 10.38 -14.85 27.80
N ILE A 75 10.47 -14.54 26.51
CA ILE A 75 11.76 -14.32 25.84
C ILE A 75 12.46 -13.05 26.35
N ILE A 76 11.74 -11.92 26.47
CA ILE A 76 12.32 -10.66 26.94
C ILE A 76 12.73 -10.74 28.41
N ASP A 77 11.83 -11.18 29.29
CA ASP A 77 12.05 -11.11 30.75
C ASP A 77 12.94 -12.23 31.27
N ILE A 78 12.84 -13.45 30.72
CA ILE A 78 13.60 -14.61 31.23
C ILE A 78 14.93 -14.77 30.52
N TYR A 79 14.98 -14.55 29.21
CA TYR A 79 16.22 -14.65 28.43
C TYR A 79 16.94 -13.32 28.24
N ASN A 80 16.41 -12.24 28.83
CA ASN A 80 17.00 -10.89 28.80
C ASN A 80 17.29 -10.40 27.37
N VAL A 81 16.41 -10.75 26.41
CA VAL A 81 16.53 -10.29 25.04
C VAL A 81 15.98 -8.87 24.96
N PRO A 82 16.80 -7.86 24.57
CA PRO A 82 16.35 -6.48 24.58
C PRO A 82 15.27 -6.24 23.52
N ALA A 83 14.19 -5.54 23.90
CA ALA A 83 13.10 -5.21 22.99
C ALA A 83 13.57 -4.35 21.81
N SER A 84 14.65 -3.58 21.96
CA SER A 84 15.27 -2.79 20.88
C SER A 84 15.83 -3.63 19.72
N LYS A 85 15.86 -4.96 19.86
CA LYS A 85 16.18 -5.88 18.75
C LYS A 85 14.96 -6.27 17.94
N ILE A 86 13.73 -6.00 18.41
CA ILE A 86 12.52 -6.30 17.65
C ILE A 86 12.52 -5.48 16.36
N GLU A 87 12.37 -6.17 15.24
CA GLU A 87 12.36 -5.56 13.92
C GLU A 87 10.99 -4.96 13.65
N VAL A 88 10.96 -3.84 12.92
CA VAL A 88 9.71 -3.21 12.48
C VAL A 88 8.77 -4.22 11.82
N TRP A 89 9.32 -5.09 10.95
CA TRP A 89 8.54 -6.11 10.24
C TRP A 89 7.81 -7.11 11.14
N ALA A 90 8.39 -7.47 12.29
CA ALA A 90 7.71 -8.36 13.21
C ALA A 90 6.52 -7.67 13.88
N VAL A 91 6.66 -6.38 14.20
CA VAL A 91 5.57 -5.60 14.80
C VAL A 91 4.43 -5.43 13.81
N VAL A 92 4.73 -4.99 12.57
CA VAL A 92 3.72 -4.57 11.57
C VAL A 92 2.90 -5.72 10.98
N ARG A 93 3.38 -6.97 11.08
CA ARG A 93 2.72 -8.14 10.46
C ARG A 93 1.39 -8.52 11.12
N ASN A 94 1.29 -8.38 12.43
CA ASN A 94 0.08 -8.69 13.21
C ASN A 94 0.03 -7.75 14.41
N THR A 95 -0.04 -6.44 14.14
CA THR A 95 0.03 -5.43 15.19
C THR A 95 -1.27 -5.36 15.97
N SER A 96 -1.21 -5.67 17.26
CA SER A 96 -2.25 -5.27 18.22
C SER A 96 -1.75 -4.10 19.08
N ILE A 97 -2.67 -3.27 19.55
CA ILE A 97 -2.35 -2.20 20.51
C ILE A 97 -1.71 -2.80 21.78
N ALA A 98 -2.21 -3.94 22.26
CA ALA A 98 -1.69 -4.60 23.46
C ALA A 98 -0.23 -5.06 23.30
N MET A 99 0.15 -5.57 22.12
CA MET A 99 1.54 -5.92 21.85
C MET A 99 2.43 -4.69 21.75
N LEU A 100 1.97 -3.61 21.10
CA LEU A 100 2.71 -2.35 21.03
C LEU A 100 2.99 -1.80 22.44
N GLU A 101 1.95 -1.66 23.26
CA GLU A 101 2.06 -1.25 24.66
C GLU A 101 3.07 -2.11 25.41
N PHE A 102 3.00 -3.43 25.23
CA PHE A 102 3.91 -4.36 25.86
C PHE A 102 5.37 -4.11 25.42
N VAL A 103 5.68 -4.09 24.12
CA VAL A 103 7.07 -3.93 23.66
C VAL A 103 7.63 -2.55 23.94
N ILE A 104 6.81 -1.49 23.87
CA ILE A 104 7.20 -0.12 24.23
C ILE A 104 7.51 -0.01 25.71
N SER A 105 6.71 -0.65 26.59
CA SER A 105 7.01 -0.71 28.02
C SER A 105 8.35 -1.40 28.34
N ARG A 106 8.91 -2.14 27.38
CA ARG A 106 10.21 -2.83 27.45
C ARG A 106 11.32 -2.12 26.66
N GLY A 107 11.08 -0.89 26.22
CA GLY A 107 12.07 -0.05 25.56
C GLY A 107 12.19 -0.24 24.05
N TRP A 108 11.19 -0.83 23.39
CA TRP A 108 11.09 -0.72 21.93
C TRP A 108 10.64 0.69 21.53
N ASP A 109 11.26 1.27 20.52
CA ASP A 109 10.97 2.62 20.04
C ASP A 109 10.03 2.57 18.82
N LEU A 110 8.90 3.26 18.92
CA LEU A 110 7.92 3.43 17.82
C LEU A 110 8.55 4.01 16.55
N ASN A 111 9.61 4.80 16.72
CA ASN A 111 10.30 5.49 15.65
C ASN A 111 11.54 4.73 15.17
N THR A 112 11.68 3.47 15.56
CA THR A 112 12.70 2.58 15.00
C THR A 112 12.54 2.52 13.48
N LEU A 113 13.61 2.87 12.77
CA LEU A 113 13.64 2.79 11.32
C LEU A 113 13.83 1.35 10.88
N ASN A 114 13.19 0.99 9.77
CA ASN A 114 13.44 -0.29 9.13
C ASN A 114 14.87 -0.34 8.56
N THR A 115 15.67 -1.30 9.03
CA THR A 115 17.06 -1.52 8.58
C THR A 115 17.21 -2.72 7.66
N ASN A 116 16.13 -3.47 7.39
CA ASN A 116 16.21 -4.74 6.67
C ASN A 116 15.89 -4.60 5.18
N ASN A 117 16.86 -4.97 4.32
CA ASN A 117 16.81 -4.90 2.85
C ASN A 117 15.88 -5.91 2.18
N CYS A 118 14.91 -6.50 2.88
CA CYS A 118 14.16 -7.64 2.38
C CYS A 118 13.35 -7.37 1.09
N PHE A 119 13.16 -6.11 0.71
CA PHE A 119 12.40 -5.69 -0.47
C PHE A 119 13.19 -4.82 -1.45
N GLU A 120 14.40 -5.23 -1.82
CA GLU A 120 15.07 -4.71 -3.04
C GLU A 120 14.21 -4.89 -4.31
N SER A 121 13.22 -5.80 -4.29
CA SER A 121 12.35 -6.11 -5.43
C SER A 121 11.31 -5.04 -5.78
N LEU A 122 11.07 -4.03 -4.93
CA LEU A 122 10.14 -2.92 -5.22
C LEU A 122 10.85 -1.63 -5.66
N GLY A 123 12.14 -1.70 -5.99
CA GLY A 123 12.88 -0.64 -6.70
C GLY A 123 13.15 0.64 -5.90
N THR A 124 12.51 0.84 -4.75
CA THR A 124 12.86 1.91 -3.81
C THR A 124 13.22 1.29 -2.45
N PRO A 125 14.45 1.50 -1.95
CA PRO A 125 14.83 1.00 -0.66
C PRO A 125 13.96 1.61 0.44
N ASP A 126 13.19 0.76 1.12
CA ASP A 126 12.28 1.11 2.22
C ASP A 126 13.02 1.50 3.53
N PHE A 127 14.34 1.68 3.44
CA PHE A 127 15.17 2.13 4.55
C PHE A 127 14.68 3.50 4.96
N ARG A 128 14.41 3.66 6.26
CA ARG A 128 13.90 4.88 6.91
C ARG A 128 12.39 4.99 7.06
N LYS A 129 11.57 4.00 6.67
CA LYS A 129 10.17 3.99 7.14
C LYS A 129 10.08 3.44 8.56
N THR A 130 9.27 4.10 9.39
CA THR A 130 8.92 3.62 10.74
C THR A 130 7.71 2.69 10.67
N ALA A 131 7.37 2.03 11.78
CA ALA A 131 6.26 1.07 11.82
C ALA A 131 4.93 1.64 11.30
N ILE A 132 4.63 2.91 11.56
CA ILE A 132 3.35 3.53 11.17
C ILE A 132 3.12 3.53 9.65
N TYR A 133 4.18 3.57 8.84
CA TYR A 133 4.07 3.56 7.38
C TYR A 133 3.57 2.23 6.80
N HIS A 134 3.66 1.14 7.58
CA HIS A 134 3.32 -0.21 7.15
C HIS A 134 1.95 -0.69 7.65
N ILE A 135 1.31 0.05 8.55
CA ILE A 135 0.05 -0.36 9.20
C ILE A 135 -1.12 0.59 8.90
N LEU A 136 -1.02 1.38 7.82
CA LEU A 136 -2.01 2.41 7.47
C LEU A 136 -3.41 1.86 7.13
N GLU A 137 -3.55 0.54 7.01
CA GLU A 137 -4.84 -0.13 6.87
C GLU A 137 -5.55 -0.40 8.22
N HIS A 138 -4.85 -0.20 9.34
CA HIS A 138 -5.36 -0.46 10.69
C HIS A 138 -5.62 0.86 11.45
N ASP A 139 -6.72 1.52 11.13
CA ASP A 139 -7.04 2.87 11.61
C ASP A 139 -6.91 3.06 13.13
N ASP A 140 -7.40 2.11 13.91
CA ASP A 140 -7.33 2.18 15.37
C ASP A 140 -5.88 2.13 15.88
N VAL A 141 -5.03 1.34 15.23
CA VAL A 141 -3.61 1.21 15.59
C VAL A 141 -2.85 2.45 15.15
N VAL A 142 -3.15 3.00 13.96
CA VAL A 142 -2.56 4.25 13.46
C VAL A 142 -2.91 5.42 14.39
N GLU A 143 -4.17 5.55 14.78
CA GLU A 143 -4.63 6.58 15.71
C GLU A 143 -3.95 6.43 17.07
N TRP A 144 -3.87 5.20 17.59
CA TRP A 144 -3.14 4.91 18.82
C TRP A 144 -1.67 5.31 18.71
N MET A 145 -0.95 4.90 17.65
CA MET A 145 0.45 5.25 17.43
C MET A 145 0.65 6.78 17.34
N ALA A 146 -0.22 7.46 16.60
CA ALA A 146 -0.19 8.91 16.44
C ALA A 146 -0.43 9.66 17.76
N ASN A 147 -1.19 9.06 18.69
CA ASN A 147 -1.42 9.60 20.03
C ASN A 147 -0.29 9.26 21.03
N ASN A 148 0.55 8.27 20.71
CA ASN A 148 1.61 7.76 21.58
C ASN A 148 3.03 8.12 21.07
N GLY A 149 3.17 9.20 20.30
CA GLY A 149 4.47 9.77 19.95
C GLY A 149 5.14 9.17 18.71
N ALA A 150 4.40 8.44 17.87
CA ALA A 150 4.90 8.06 16.55
C ALA A 150 5.12 9.30 15.67
N LEU A 151 6.27 9.36 15.01
CA LEU A 151 6.62 10.41 14.06
C LEU A 151 5.82 10.21 12.77
N LEU A 152 4.90 11.14 12.52
CA LEU A 152 4.06 11.12 11.32
C LEU A 152 4.78 11.70 10.10
N LYS A 153 5.79 12.54 10.32
CA LYS A 153 6.56 13.21 9.30
C LYS A 153 8.03 12.89 9.50
N LEU A 154 8.63 12.24 8.52
CA LEU A 154 10.08 12.09 8.43
C LEU A 154 10.69 13.34 7.82
N ASP A 155 11.93 13.65 8.18
CA ASP A 155 12.63 14.79 7.61
C ASP A 155 12.94 14.52 6.14
N GLU A 156 12.25 15.24 5.24
CA GLU A 156 12.33 15.05 3.80
C GLU A 156 13.51 15.81 3.18
N THR A 157 14.32 16.52 3.99
CA THR A 157 15.40 17.38 3.48
C THR A 157 16.64 16.64 2.99
N GLU A 158 16.75 15.33 3.20
CA GLU A 158 17.94 14.54 2.83
C GLU A 158 17.83 13.78 1.49
N PHE A 159 16.74 13.97 0.73
CA PHE A 159 16.59 13.29 -0.56
C PHE A 159 17.33 14.05 -1.67
N GLU A 160 18.58 13.66 -1.92
CA GLU A 160 19.34 14.06 -3.13
C GLU A 160 18.94 13.25 -4.39
N ALA A 161 17.96 12.34 -4.27
CA ALA A 161 17.53 11.46 -5.35
C ALA A 161 16.49 12.12 -6.28
N GLU A 162 16.49 11.71 -7.56
CA GLU A 162 15.51 12.14 -8.58
C GLU A 162 14.05 11.78 -8.22
N GLU A 163 13.83 10.84 -7.28
CA GLU A 163 12.50 10.44 -6.81
C GLU A 163 12.30 10.79 -5.33
N VAL A 164 11.46 11.79 -5.06
CA VAL A 164 10.98 12.09 -3.72
C VAL A 164 10.19 10.88 -3.23
N PRO A 165 10.48 10.27 -2.07
CA PRO A 165 9.73 9.11 -1.59
C PRO A 165 8.27 9.46 -1.30
N SER A 166 7.44 8.42 -1.21
CA SER A 166 6.04 8.62 -0.87
C SER A 166 5.90 9.12 0.57
N THR A 167 5.18 10.23 0.74
CA THR A 167 4.85 10.76 2.07
C THR A 167 3.88 9.82 2.79
N LEU A 168 3.76 9.92 4.13
CA LEU A 168 2.79 9.12 4.89
C LEU A 168 1.36 9.30 4.38
N MET A 169 1.01 10.54 3.99
CA MET A 169 -0.29 10.87 3.41
C MET A 169 -0.52 10.17 2.06
N GLU A 170 0.49 10.11 1.19
CA GLU A 170 0.40 9.42 -0.10
C GLU A 170 0.17 7.93 0.07
N ILE A 171 0.84 7.29 1.04
CA ILE A 171 0.60 5.87 1.33
C ILE A 171 -0.81 5.69 1.91
N ALA A 172 -1.28 6.57 2.79
CA ALA A 172 -2.61 6.48 3.40
C ALA A 172 -3.73 6.53 2.35
N VAL A 173 -3.63 7.45 1.37
CA VAL A 173 -4.62 7.53 0.28
C VAL A 173 -4.52 6.35 -0.69
N THR A 174 -3.32 5.79 -0.91
CA THR A 174 -3.13 4.58 -1.73
C THR A 174 -3.72 3.34 -1.05
N VAL A 175 -3.54 3.19 0.25
CA VAL A 175 -4.21 2.12 1.01
C VAL A 175 -5.73 2.30 0.96
N GLY A 176 -6.20 3.55 0.90
CA GLY A 176 -7.61 3.89 0.84
C GLY A 176 -8.25 3.95 2.23
N SER A 177 -7.49 4.29 3.27
CA SER A 177 -8.05 4.52 4.61
C SER A 177 -8.55 5.95 4.74
N LEU A 178 -9.86 6.16 4.69
CA LEU A 178 -10.47 7.48 4.88
C LEU A 178 -10.19 8.04 6.29
N ARG A 179 -10.30 7.20 7.32
CA ARG A 179 -10.11 7.65 8.71
C ARG A 179 -8.67 8.06 8.97
N THR A 180 -7.70 7.31 8.47
CA THR A 180 -6.28 7.69 8.57
C THR A 180 -5.99 8.96 7.78
N VAL A 181 -6.56 9.14 6.59
CA VAL A 181 -6.42 10.39 5.81
C VAL A 181 -7.00 11.59 6.56
N LYS A 182 -8.20 11.46 7.13
CA LYS A 182 -8.83 12.52 7.96
C LYS A 182 -8.00 12.82 9.21
N LEU A 183 -7.45 11.80 9.87
CA LEU A 183 -6.55 11.96 11.01
C LEU A 183 -5.30 12.76 10.62
N LEU A 184 -4.61 12.37 9.56
CA LEU A 184 -3.40 13.06 9.12
C LEU A 184 -3.72 14.51 8.72
N TYR A 185 -4.82 14.76 8.01
CA TYR A 185 -5.26 16.12 7.69
C TYR A 185 -5.51 16.96 8.95
N ALA A 186 -6.22 16.41 9.93
CA ALA A 186 -6.45 17.07 11.22
C ALA A 186 -5.16 17.35 11.99
N ARG A 187 -4.07 16.60 11.73
CA ARG A 187 -2.72 16.83 12.26
C ARG A 187 -1.91 17.86 11.45
N GLY A 188 -2.51 18.54 10.50
CA GLY A 188 -1.88 19.61 9.72
C GLY A 188 -1.09 19.13 8.51
N PHE A 189 -1.25 17.86 8.10
CA PHE A 189 -0.69 17.42 6.82
C PHE A 189 -1.38 18.14 5.68
N LYS A 190 -0.56 18.64 4.74
CA LYS A 190 -1.06 19.31 3.55
C LYS A 190 -1.31 18.31 2.46
N PHE A 191 -2.41 18.49 1.74
CA PHE A 191 -2.62 17.82 0.48
C PHE A 191 -1.85 18.51 -0.62
N THR A 192 -1.06 17.75 -1.34
CA THR A 192 -0.39 18.18 -2.56
C THR A 192 -1.11 17.55 -3.75
N PRO A 193 -0.97 18.11 -4.97
CA PRO A 193 -1.46 17.46 -6.18
C PRO A 193 -0.98 16.01 -6.33
N ARG A 194 0.23 15.71 -5.82
CA ARG A 194 0.79 14.35 -5.80
C ARG A 194 -0.04 13.38 -4.97
N VAL A 195 -0.60 13.81 -3.84
CA VAL A 195 -1.52 12.99 -3.02
C VAL A 195 -2.76 12.62 -3.82
N LEU A 196 -3.39 13.58 -4.50
CA LEU A 196 -4.58 13.29 -5.32
C LEU A 196 -4.26 12.37 -6.51
N CYS A 197 -3.12 12.58 -7.18
CA CYS A 197 -2.66 11.66 -8.23
C CYS A 197 -2.45 10.24 -7.71
N ALA A 198 -1.86 10.06 -6.52
CA ALA A 198 -1.68 8.75 -5.90
C ALA A 198 -3.03 8.09 -5.57
N ALA A 199 -3.97 8.86 -5.00
CA ALA A 199 -5.32 8.38 -4.72
C ALA A 199 -6.05 7.93 -5.99
N VAL A 200 -6.00 8.74 -7.06
CA VAL A 200 -6.64 8.43 -8.35
C VAL A 200 -5.99 7.22 -9.01
N LYS A 201 -4.65 7.16 -9.07
CA LYS A 201 -3.91 5.99 -9.59
C LYS A 201 -4.42 4.71 -8.94
N THR A 202 -4.51 4.70 -7.61
CA THR A 202 -4.92 3.49 -6.89
C THR A 202 -6.41 3.19 -7.03
N ALA A 203 -7.28 4.20 -6.93
CA ALA A 203 -8.72 4.03 -7.13
C ALA A 203 -9.02 3.44 -8.52
N SER A 204 -8.39 3.98 -9.57
CA SER A 204 -8.55 3.49 -10.95
C SER A 204 -7.96 2.11 -11.16
N PHE A 205 -6.81 1.79 -10.55
CA PHE A 205 -6.22 0.46 -10.62
C PHE A 205 -7.14 -0.64 -10.06
N TYR A 206 -7.88 -0.32 -8.99
CA TYR A 206 -8.80 -1.24 -8.32
C TYR A 206 -10.25 -1.11 -8.79
N GLY A 207 -10.52 -0.39 -9.89
CA GLY A 207 -11.87 -0.24 -10.44
C GLY A 207 -12.87 0.44 -9.50
N THR A 208 -12.41 1.35 -8.66
CA THR A 208 -13.28 2.11 -7.75
C THR A 208 -14.22 3.02 -8.52
N ASN A 209 -15.50 3.08 -8.14
CA ASN A 209 -16.48 3.96 -8.75
C ASN A 209 -16.91 5.08 -7.79
N PRO A 210 -16.39 6.32 -7.93
CA PRO A 210 -16.80 7.44 -7.07
C PRO A 210 -18.25 7.88 -7.25
N LEU A 211 -18.89 7.47 -8.36
CA LEU A 211 -20.29 7.77 -8.68
C LEU A 211 -21.27 6.77 -8.05
N ALA A 212 -20.77 5.63 -7.54
CA ALA A 212 -21.63 4.64 -6.91
C ALA A 212 -22.15 5.14 -5.56
N ASP A 213 -23.44 4.94 -5.31
CA ASP A 213 -24.01 5.09 -3.97
C ASP A 213 -23.83 3.77 -3.21
N TYR A 214 -22.75 3.68 -2.45
CA TYR A 214 -22.45 2.51 -1.63
C TYR A 214 -23.42 2.34 -0.42
N ASN A 215 -24.38 3.26 -0.21
CA ASN A 215 -25.40 3.14 0.83
C ASN A 215 -26.68 2.45 0.33
N ASP A 216 -26.87 2.34 -0.98
CA ASP A 216 -28.03 1.66 -1.56
C ASP A 216 -27.83 0.14 -1.45
N ARG A 217 -28.44 -0.44 -0.42
CA ARG A 217 -28.46 -1.89 -0.19
C ARG A 217 -29.71 -2.44 -0.85
N ASN A 218 -29.55 -3.44 -1.71
CA ASN A 218 -30.67 -4.21 -2.25
C ASN A 218 -31.40 -4.88 -1.07
N ASP A 219 -32.67 -5.27 -1.28
CA ASP A 219 -33.49 -6.00 -0.27
C ASP A 219 -32.82 -7.29 0.26
N ASP A 220 -31.80 -7.80 -0.44
CA ASP A 220 -31.00 -8.97 -0.08
C ASP A 220 -29.73 -8.65 0.73
N GLY A 221 -29.50 -7.37 1.08
CA GLY A 221 -28.35 -6.90 1.85
C GLY A 221 -27.02 -6.84 1.08
N ALA A 222 -27.01 -7.18 -0.22
CA ALA A 222 -25.87 -7.00 -1.10
C ALA A 222 -25.87 -5.57 -1.67
N PRO A 223 -24.72 -4.86 -1.68
CA PRO A 223 -24.63 -3.53 -2.31
C PRO A 223 -24.65 -3.67 -3.84
N TYR A 224 -25.29 -2.72 -4.52
CA TYR A 224 -25.24 -2.59 -5.99
C TYR A 224 -23.81 -2.32 -6.46
N CYS A 225 -23.02 -3.37 -6.71
CA CYS A 225 -21.76 -3.27 -7.45
C CYS A 225 -21.92 -3.64 -8.93
N THR A 226 -23.14 -3.93 -9.39
CA THR A 226 -23.37 -4.30 -10.79
C THR A 226 -23.35 -3.06 -11.68
N ASN A 227 -22.49 -3.07 -12.70
CA ASN A 227 -22.65 -2.21 -13.86
C ASN A 227 -24.12 -2.26 -14.35
N PRO A 228 -24.73 -1.12 -14.73
CA PRO A 228 -26.14 -1.06 -15.13
C PRO A 228 -26.50 -1.80 -16.43
N GLU A 229 -25.58 -2.58 -17.03
CA GLU A 229 -25.78 -3.23 -18.33
C GLU A 229 -26.08 -4.74 -18.26
N THR A 230 -26.07 -5.40 -17.10
CA THR A 230 -26.25 -6.88 -17.03
C THR A 230 -27.54 -7.39 -16.39
N THR A 231 -28.47 -6.53 -15.97
CA THR A 231 -29.81 -6.99 -15.55
C THR A 231 -30.71 -7.27 -16.76
N GLN A 232 -30.87 -8.56 -17.07
CA GLN A 232 -31.72 -9.10 -18.14
C GLN A 232 -33.22 -9.09 -17.79
N ASP A 233 -33.64 -8.40 -16.72
CA ASP A 233 -35.04 -8.29 -16.32
C ASP A 233 -35.52 -6.84 -16.47
N GLY A 234 -36.32 -6.62 -17.51
CA GLY A 234 -36.90 -5.32 -17.87
C GLY A 234 -37.99 -4.85 -16.92
N ARG A 235 -37.62 -4.42 -15.70
CA ARG A 235 -38.52 -3.66 -14.82
C ARG A 235 -37.81 -2.48 -14.15
N ASN A 236 -38.19 -1.30 -14.63
CA ASN A 236 -38.14 0.03 -14.01
C ASN A 236 -37.47 0.15 -12.64
N THR A 237 -36.21 0.59 -12.64
CA THR A 237 -35.69 1.50 -11.62
C THR A 237 -35.08 2.71 -12.32
N THR A 238 -35.33 3.89 -11.74
CA THR A 238 -35.00 5.22 -12.25
C THR A 238 -33.53 5.36 -12.60
N THR A 239 -33.23 5.31 -13.89
CA THR A 239 -31.91 5.55 -14.46
C THR A 239 -31.57 7.04 -14.42
N PHE A 240 -30.53 7.39 -13.66
CA PHE A 240 -29.81 8.64 -13.89
C PHE A 240 -28.89 8.43 -15.10
N VAL A 241 -29.39 8.77 -16.30
CA VAL A 241 -28.59 8.83 -17.53
C VAL A 241 -28.22 10.29 -17.79
N PRO A 242 -26.95 10.70 -17.67
CA PRO A 242 -26.49 11.91 -18.33
C PRO A 242 -26.58 11.66 -19.84
N ARG A 243 -27.36 12.51 -20.53
CA ARG A 243 -27.63 12.42 -21.97
C ARG A 243 -26.35 12.35 -22.80
N GLY A 244 -26.12 11.18 -23.41
CA GLY A 244 -25.88 11.05 -24.85
C GLY A 244 -24.56 11.59 -25.40
N SER A 245 -23.43 11.15 -24.85
CA SER A 245 -22.12 11.12 -25.56
C SER A 245 -20.95 10.61 -24.71
N THR A 246 -21.09 10.43 -23.40
CA THR A 246 -19.89 10.44 -22.54
C THR A 246 -19.11 9.14 -22.47
N GLU A 247 -19.66 7.98 -22.14
CA GLU A 247 -18.79 6.82 -21.82
C GLU A 247 -18.00 6.26 -23.02
N VAL A 248 -18.62 6.17 -24.20
CA VAL A 248 -17.91 5.70 -25.41
C VAL A 248 -16.89 6.73 -25.90
N GLU A 249 -17.18 8.02 -25.82
CA GLU A 249 -16.23 9.08 -26.21
C GLU A 249 -15.12 9.24 -25.17
N VAL A 250 -15.45 9.14 -23.89
CA VAL A 250 -14.49 9.07 -22.78
C VAL A 250 -13.62 7.84 -22.96
N ALA A 251 -14.18 6.66 -23.22
CA ALA A 251 -13.40 5.46 -23.48
C ALA A 251 -12.47 5.65 -24.69
N LYS A 252 -12.97 6.15 -25.83
CA LYS A 252 -12.13 6.46 -27.00
C LYS A 252 -11.02 7.46 -26.68
N MET A 253 -11.32 8.49 -25.91
CA MET A 253 -10.37 9.52 -25.49
C MET A 253 -9.33 8.94 -24.52
N LEU A 254 -9.74 8.13 -23.54
CA LEU A 254 -8.85 7.45 -22.61
C LEU A 254 -7.97 6.43 -23.35
N THR A 255 -8.52 5.67 -24.30
CA THR A 255 -7.76 4.76 -25.17
C THR A 255 -6.72 5.55 -25.98
N TYR A 256 -7.11 6.65 -26.61
CA TYR A 256 -6.18 7.51 -27.36
C TYR A 256 -5.07 8.08 -26.46
N MET A 257 -5.43 8.59 -25.27
CA MET A 257 -4.46 9.10 -24.30
C MET A 257 -3.52 7.98 -23.81
N ALA A 258 -4.06 6.80 -23.52
CA ALA A 258 -3.29 5.65 -23.07
C ALA A 258 -2.34 5.13 -24.15
N ASP A 259 -2.79 5.00 -25.39
CA ASP A 259 -1.96 4.57 -26.53
C ASP A 259 -0.83 5.56 -26.79
N THR A 260 -1.12 6.86 -26.73
CA THR A 260 -0.12 7.93 -26.93
C THR A 260 0.94 7.92 -25.82
N LEU A 261 0.51 7.74 -24.56
CA LEU A 261 1.41 7.65 -23.40
C LEU A 261 2.23 6.35 -23.40
N ARG A 262 1.62 5.24 -23.83
CA ARG A 262 2.29 3.93 -23.90
C ARG A 262 3.41 3.92 -24.94
N LEU A 263 3.24 4.61 -26.07
CA LEU A 263 4.31 4.81 -27.06
C LEU A 263 5.50 5.60 -26.48
N GLY A 264 5.24 6.57 -25.60
CA GLY A 264 6.28 7.31 -24.88
C GLY A 264 6.96 6.48 -23.77
N ASP A 265 6.19 5.71 -22.99
CA ASP A 265 6.69 4.89 -21.89
C ASP A 265 7.41 3.60 -22.37
N GLU A 266 7.07 3.02 -23.54
CA GLU A 266 7.84 1.91 -24.16
C GLU A 266 9.28 2.33 -24.52
N TYR A 267 9.50 3.60 -24.88
CA TYR A 267 10.84 4.17 -25.07
C TYR A 267 11.63 4.24 -23.75
N ARG A 268 10.94 4.45 -22.62
CA ARG A 268 11.54 4.56 -21.28
C ARG A 268 11.71 3.20 -20.58
N LYS A 269 10.85 2.22 -20.88
CA LYS A 269 11.00 0.82 -20.43
C LYS A 269 12.29 0.16 -20.94
N ASN A 270 12.87 0.66 -22.03
CA ASN A 270 14.23 0.28 -22.46
C ASN A 270 15.35 0.90 -21.61
N GLN A 271 15.01 1.76 -20.64
CA GLN A 271 15.94 2.38 -19.69
C GLN A 271 15.63 2.05 -18.22
N VAL A 272 14.38 1.73 -17.85
CA VAL A 272 14.00 1.27 -16.51
C VAL A 272 12.96 0.15 -16.65
N VAL A 273 13.42 -1.09 -16.56
CA VAL A 273 12.57 -2.25 -16.30
C VAL A 273 12.16 -2.17 -14.84
N TYR A 274 10.86 -2.08 -14.52
CA TYR A 274 10.19 -2.76 -13.37
C TYR A 274 8.75 -2.25 -13.24
N GLU A 275 7.80 -2.96 -13.85
CA GLU A 275 6.44 -3.12 -13.31
C GLU A 275 5.78 -4.27 -14.07
N THR A 276 4.88 -4.99 -13.41
CA THR A 276 4.05 -6.12 -13.89
C THR A 276 4.69 -7.52 -13.95
N GLN A 277 4.81 -8.15 -12.79
CA GLN A 277 4.51 -9.58 -12.63
C GLN A 277 3.41 -9.74 -11.57
N TYR A 278 2.19 -9.36 -11.91
CA TYR A 278 0.98 -9.77 -11.19
C TYR A 278 -0.10 -10.13 -12.20
N HIS A 279 -0.68 -11.31 -12.00
CA HIS A 279 -1.60 -11.99 -12.92
C HIS A 279 -2.71 -11.07 -13.43
N ASN A 280 -2.94 -11.17 -14.75
CA ASN A 280 -4.02 -10.54 -15.50
C ASN A 280 -5.23 -11.50 -15.56
N PRO A 281 -6.33 -11.24 -14.83
CA PRO A 281 -7.65 -11.51 -15.33
C PRO A 281 -8.21 -10.24 -15.99
N LEU A 282 -8.74 -10.40 -17.19
CA LEU A 282 -9.55 -9.39 -17.87
C LEU A 282 -10.66 -8.92 -16.90
N TYR A 283 -10.69 -7.61 -16.64
CA TYR A 283 -11.44 -6.92 -15.58
C TYR A 283 -10.98 -7.21 -14.14
N PRO A 284 -10.80 -6.20 -13.26
CA PRO A 284 -10.90 -6.49 -11.84
C PRO A 284 -12.30 -7.07 -11.63
N ALA A 285 -12.37 -8.29 -11.11
CA ALA A 285 -13.64 -8.86 -10.68
C ALA A 285 -14.35 -7.80 -9.82
N ASP A 286 -15.64 -7.55 -10.10
CA ASP A 286 -16.50 -6.77 -9.19
C ASP A 286 -16.15 -7.18 -7.76
N PRO A 287 -15.93 -6.23 -6.82
CA PRO A 287 -15.44 -6.58 -5.49
C PRO A 287 -16.35 -7.67 -4.88
N GLN A 288 -15.83 -8.89 -4.79
CA GLN A 288 -16.64 -10.09 -4.53
C GLN A 288 -16.78 -10.36 -3.03
N SER A 289 -15.84 -9.84 -2.23
CA SER A 289 -15.91 -9.94 -0.78
C SER A 289 -16.41 -8.64 -0.16
N PRO A 290 -17.12 -8.71 0.99
CA PRO A 290 -17.48 -7.52 1.78
C PRO A 290 -16.29 -6.60 2.08
N GLU A 291 -15.10 -7.18 2.29
CA GLU A 291 -13.86 -6.44 2.52
C GLU A 291 -13.41 -5.66 1.28
N GLN A 292 -13.51 -6.25 0.08
CA GLN A 292 -13.19 -5.56 -1.17
C GLN A 292 -14.15 -4.42 -1.46
N ILE A 293 -15.44 -4.60 -1.17
CA ILE A 293 -16.46 -3.56 -1.32
C ILE A 293 -16.16 -2.39 -0.38
N GLU A 294 -15.85 -2.69 0.89
CA GLU A 294 -15.46 -1.69 1.87
C GLU A 294 -14.22 -0.90 1.43
N LYS A 295 -13.19 -1.60 0.91
CA LYS A 295 -11.99 -0.96 0.37
C LYS A 295 -12.29 -0.09 -0.86
N ALA A 296 -13.18 -0.51 -1.76
CA ALA A 296 -13.60 0.30 -2.89
C ALA A 296 -14.36 1.56 -2.42
N ARG A 297 -15.31 1.41 -1.50
CA ARG A 297 -16.03 2.52 -0.88
C ARG A 297 -15.08 3.52 -0.24
N ASN A 298 -14.14 3.06 0.57
CA ASN A 298 -13.22 3.97 1.26
C ASN A 298 -12.29 4.71 0.29
N ARG A 299 -11.87 4.10 -0.82
CA ARG A 299 -11.13 4.81 -1.89
C ARG A 299 -11.98 5.87 -2.58
N ALA A 300 -13.25 5.58 -2.87
CA ALA A 300 -14.18 6.55 -3.43
C ALA A 300 -14.37 7.75 -2.48
N GLU A 301 -14.59 7.47 -1.19
CA GLU A 301 -14.75 8.51 -0.19
C GLU A 301 -13.46 9.31 0.06
N VAL A 302 -12.27 8.69 -0.06
CA VAL A 302 -11.00 9.42 -0.05
C VAL A 302 -10.93 10.41 -1.20
N LEU A 303 -11.33 10.03 -2.42
CA LEU A 303 -11.33 10.96 -3.56
C LEU A 303 -12.28 12.14 -3.33
N LYS A 304 -13.52 11.86 -2.89
CA LYS A 304 -14.50 12.90 -2.56
C LYS A 304 -13.97 13.82 -1.47
N PHE A 305 -13.43 13.26 -0.39
CA PHE A 305 -12.82 14.03 0.69
C PHE A 305 -11.71 14.97 0.18
N LEU A 306 -10.81 14.49 -0.68
CA LEU A 306 -9.71 15.29 -1.20
C LEU A 306 -10.19 16.50 -2.02
N ILE A 307 -11.17 16.31 -2.91
CA ILE A 307 -11.66 17.39 -3.79
C ILE A 307 -12.67 18.28 -3.06
N GLU A 308 -13.65 17.69 -2.38
CA GLU A 308 -14.82 18.40 -1.85
C GLU A 308 -14.57 19.00 -0.46
N GLU A 309 -13.94 18.25 0.44
CA GLU A 309 -13.68 18.74 1.81
C GLU A 309 -12.31 19.44 1.89
N ALA A 310 -11.28 18.85 1.30
CA ALA A 310 -9.91 19.36 1.38
C ALA A 310 -9.53 20.32 0.24
N GLN A 311 -10.44 20.55 -0.72
CA GLN A 311 -10.31 21.56 -1.78
C GLN A 311 -9.03 21.40 -2.63
N VAL A 312 -8.59 20.16 -2.86
CA VAL A 312 -7.47 19.87 -3.74
C VAL A 312 -7.92 20.04 -5.18
N ASP A 313 -7.26 20.92 -5.91
CA ASP A 313 -7.55 21.21 -7.31
C ASP A 313 -7.23 19.97 -8.20
N PRO A 314 -8.23 19.34 -8.82
CA PRO A 314 -8.03 18.13 -9.62
C PRO A 314 -7.44 18.39 -11.01
N SER A 315 -7.24 19.66 -11.39
CA SER A 315 -6.54 20.04 -12.61
C SER A 315 -5.02 20.15 -12.42
N GLN A 316 -4.54 20.23 -11.17
CA GLN A 316 -3.11 20.37 -10.90
C GLN A 316 -2.35 19.08 -11.18
N THR A 317 -1.13 19.25 -11.66
CA THR A 317 -0.24 18.14 -11.98
C THR A 317 0.51 17.66 -10.74
N GLY A 318 0.61 16.34 -10.60
CA GLY A 318 1.40 15.68 -9.57
C GLY A 318 2.76 15.22 -10.11
N TYR A 319 3.11 13.97 -9.82
CA TYR A 319 4.36 13.37 -10.28
C TYR A 319 4.44 13.34 -11.82
N LEU A 320 5.64 13.55 -12.38
CA LEU A 320 5.89 13.61 -13.83
C LEU A 320 5.03 14.64 -14.58
N ALA A 321 4.56 15.66 -13.86
CA ALA A 321 3.65 16.67 -14.37
C ALA A 321 2.38 16.08 -15.04
N ARG A 322 1.89 14.95 -14.52
CA ARG A 322 0.64 14.33 -14.96
C ARG A 322 -0.51 14.77 -14.06
N THR A 323 -1.65 15.12 -14.64
CA THR A 323 -2.89 15.39 -13.91
C THR A 323 -3.53 14.09 -13.40
N PRO A 324 -4.39 14.15 -12.37
CA PRO A 324 -5.18 13.00 -11.92
C PRO A 324 -5.94 12.30 -13.06
N LEU A 325 -6.50 13.06 -14.01
CA LEU A 325 -7.23 12.48 -15.15
C LEU A 325 -6.37 11.60 -16.05
N ILE A 326 -5.08 11.96 -16.24
CA ILE A 326 -4.13 11.10 -16.97
C ILE A 326 -3.94 9.77 -16.24
N TYR A 327 -3.79 9.80 -14.92
CA TYR A 327 -3.66 8.57 -14.15
C TYR A 327 -4.90 7.70 -14.27
N ALA A 328 -6.10 8.27 -14.18
CA ALA A 328 -7.33 7.52 -14.40
C ALA A 328 -7.38 6.90 -15.81
N ALA A 329 -6.95 7.65 -16.83
CA ALA A 329 -6.84 7.17 -18.20
C ALA A 329 -5.87 6.00 -18.36
N MET A 330 -4.69 6.04 -17.73
CA MET A 330 -3.71 4.96 -17.82
C MET A 330 -4.23 3.61 -17.30
N TYR A 331 -5.25 3.62 -16.45
CA TYR A 331 -5.88 2.43 -15.89
C TYR A 331 -7.29 2.19 -16.42
N TRP A 332 -7.63 2.70 -17.61
CA TRP A 332 -8.97 2.55 -18.20
C TRP A 332 -9.43 1.08 -18.29
N GLU A 333 -8.53 0.16 -18.68
CA GLU A 333 -8.80 -1.29 -18.75
C GLU A 333 -9.05 -1.95 -17.38
N ARG A 334 -8.66 -1.28 -16.30
CA ARG A 334 -8.79 -1.77 -14.92
C ARG A 334 -9.90 -1.06 -14.14
N GLY A 335 -10.79 -0.36 -14.83
CA GLY A 335 -11.87 0.41 -14.20
C GLY A 335 -11.47 1.85 -13.85
N GLY A 336 -10.57 2.45 -14.61
CA GLY A 336 -10.29 3.89 -14.56
C GLY A 336 -11.41 4.76 -15.13
N ILE A 337 -12.31 4.20 -15.95
CA ILE A 337 -13.40 4.94 -16.62
C ILE A 337 -14.31 5.66 -15.60
N PRO A 338 -14.86 5.00 -14.55
CA PRO A 338 -15.70 5.69 -13.57
C PRO A 338 -14.98 6.84 -12.85
N VAL A 339 -13.70 6.67 -12.51
CA VAL A 339 -12.89 7.72 -11.87
C VAL A 339 -12.66 8.89 -12.84
N ALA A 340 -12.32 8.61 -14.10
CA ALA A 340 -12.14 9.65 -15.12
C ALA A 340 -13.44 10.44 -15.35
N SER A 341 -14.56 9.73 -15.52
CA SER A 341 -15.89 10.33 -15.67
C SER A 341 -16.25 11.23 -14.49
N TRP A 342 -15.99 10.77 -13.26
CA TRP A 342 -16.19 11.59 -12.07
C TRP A 342 -15.29 12.84 -12.06
N LEU A 343 -14.00 12.72 -12.38
CA LEU A 343 -13.09 13.87 -12.46
C LEU A 343 -13.56 14.91 -13.50
N MET A 344 -14.09 14.48 -14.64
CA MET A 344 -14.65 15.41 -15.64
C MET A 344 -15.92 16.10 -15.13
N GLN A 345 -16.75 15.43 -14.32
CA GLN A 345 -17.89 16.07 -13.64
C GLN A 345 -17.43 17.12 -12.61
N GLN A 346 -16.25 16.94 -12.02
CA GLN A 346 -15.60 17.95 -11.17
C GLN A 346 -14.96 19.10 -11.98
N GLY A 347 -15.15 19.14 -13.30
CA GLY A 347 -14.67 20.22 -14.17
C GLY A 347 -13.25 20.04 -14.70
N VAL A 348 -12.62 18.87 -14.52
CA VAL A 348 -11.29 18.62 -15.09
C VAL A 348 -11.40 18.53 -16.61
N ASN A 349 -10.69 19.41 -17.31
CA ASN A 349 -10.68 19.44 -18.77
C ASN A 349 -9.69 18.38 -19.33
N PRO A 350 -10.15 17.44 -20.16
CA PRO A 350 -9.28 16.42 -20.74
C PRO A 350 -8.24 16.97 -21.71
N PHE A 351 -8.52 18.07 -22.40
CA PHE A 351 -7.59 18.68 -23.34
C PHE A 351 -6.39 19.32 -22.64
N THR A 352 -6.63 20.01 -21.51
CA THR A 352 -5.53 20.59 -20.72
C THR A 352 -4.66 19.49 -20.12
N ALA A 353 -5.28 18.42 -19.62
CA ALA A 353 -4.57 17.23 -19.16
C ALA A 353 -3.68 16.64 -20.27
N PHE A 354 -4.21 16.47 -21.48
CA PHE A 354 -3.45 15.95 -22.61
C PHE A 354 -2.28 16.86 -23.00
N ILE A 355 -2.50 18.17 -23.11
CA ILE A 355 -1.46 19.15 -23.46
C ILE A 355 -0.35 19.16 -22.42
N ASP A 356 -0.69 19.13 -21.13
CA ASP A 356 0.30 19.07 -20.07
C ASP A 356 1.11 17.77 -20.17
N ALA A 357 0.46 16.62 -20.39
CA ALA A 357 1.16 15.35 -20.63
C ALA A 357 2.20 15.45 -21.77
N HIS A 358 1.81 16.09 -22.88
CA HIS A 358 2.66 16.27 -24.06
C HIS A 358 3.78 17.27 -23.85
N ARG A 359 3.54 18.34 -23.10
CA ARG A 359 4.52 19.40 -22.83
C ARG A 359 5.75 18.86 -22.11
N TYR A 360 5.58 17.86 -21.26
CA TYR A 360 6.65 17.27 -20.44
C TYR A 360 7.28 15.99 -21.03
N GLN A 361 6.70 15.40 -22.08
CA GLN A 361 7.16 14.12 -22.65
C GLN A 361 7.87 14.24 -24.00
N LEU A 362 7.73 15.36 -24.72
CA LEU A 362 8.19 15.48 -26.10
C LEU A 362 9.40 16.39 -26.26
N THR A 363 10.32 16.00 -27.16
CA THR A 363 11.35 16.90 -27.70
C THR A 363 10.69 18.01 -28.53
N ASN A 364 11.39 19.12 -28.80
CA ASN A 364 10.78 20.29 -29.44
C ASN A 364 10.22 20.04 -30.86
N GLU A 365 10.66 19.00 -31.57
CA GLU A 365 10.14 18.63 -32.90
C GLU A 365 8.80 17.88 -32.84
N GLU A 366 8.59 17.03 -31.83
CA GLU A 366 7.37 16.22 -31.68
C GLU A 366 6.18 17.05 -31.17
N LYS A 367 6.46 18.19 -30.53
CA LYS A 367 5.46 19.20 -30.15
C LYS A 367 4.75 19.83 -31.36
N TYR A 368 5.31 19.78 -32.57
CA TYR A 368 4.70 20.40 -33.76
C TYR A 368 3.69 19.49 -34.48
N HIS A 369 3.83 18.16 -34.37
CA HIS A 369 2.96 17.21 -35.08
C HIS A 369 1.68 16.85 -34.32
N SER A 370 1.74 16.81 -32.99
CA SER A 370 0.60 16.49 -32.12
C SER A 370 -0.49 17.58 -32.13
N TYR A 371 -0.13 18.84 -32.39
CA TYR A 371 -1.09 19.95 -32.53
C TYR A 371 -1.84 19.96 -33.87
N ALA A 372 -1.32 19.31 -34.92
CA ALA A 372 -1.92 19.33 -36.26
C ALA A 372 -3.05 18.31 -36.47
N VAL A 373 -3.20 17.35 -35.55
CA VAL A 373 -4.18 16.24 -35.65
C VAL A 373 -5.45 16.51 -34.81
N LEU A 374 -5.45 17.57 -34.00
CA LEU A 374 -6.53 17.90 -33.05
C LEU A 374 -7.34 19.16 -33.41
N VAL A 375 -7.15 19.72 -34.62
CA VAL A 375 -8.01 20.78 -35.19
C VAL A 375 -9.02 20.19 -36.16
#